data_AF-A0A2H0TDD8-F1
#
_entry.id   AF-A0A2H0TDD8-F1
#
_cell.length_a   1.000
_cell.length_b   1.000
_cell.length_c   1.000
_cell.angle_alpha   90.00
_cell.angle_beta   90.00
_cell.angle_gamma   90.00
#
_symmetry.space_group_name_H-M   'P 1'
#
loop_
_entity.id
_entity.type
_entity.pdbx_description
1 polymer ?
#
loop_
_entity_poly.entity_id
_entity_poly.type
_entity_poly.pdbx_seq_one_letter_code
_entity_poly.pdbx_strand_id
1 'polypeptide(L)'
;MRISLFHNKKSLSLLKYAAFFILNIALFHRASAQSEIDNPVDSGTFGELITKIAAIITQVTLPLVILFLILAGAMFVFGRGNPQQLARAKTIFWWTVIGAAIIVGAWFIAIAIDNFGRALSE
;
A
#
# COMPACT_ATOMS: atom_id res chain seq x y z
N MET A 1 27.68 37.16 -51.92
CA MET A 1 26.45 36.41 -52.26
C MET A 1 25.55 36.39 -51.02
N ARG A 2 24.60 37.34 -50.89
CA ARG A 2 23.73 37.42 -49.70
C ARG A 2 22.52 36.50 -49.89
N ILE A 3 22.46 35.43 -49.11
CA ILE A 3 21.33 34.50 -49.08
C ILE A 3 20.13 35.25 -48.45
N SER A 4 19.25 35.76 -49.30
CA SER A 4 18.01 36.44 -48.93
C SER A 4 16.94 35.39 -48.60
N LEU A 5 16.87 34.92 -47.35
CA LEU A 5 15.90 33.88 -46.96
C LEU A 5 14.58 34.40 -46.37
N PHE A 6 14.34 35.71 -46.25
CA PHE A 6 13.14 36.20 -45.56
C PHE A 6 12.51 37.43 -46.22
N HIS A 7 11.82 37.21 -47.35
CA HIS A 7 10.93 38.20 -47.96
C HIS A 7 9.43 37.84 -47.82
N ASN A 8 9.10 36.81 -47.04
CA ASN A 8 7.73 36.31 -46.94
C ASN A 8 7.33 36.03 -45.48
N LYS A 9 6.30 36.74 -44.99
CA LYS A 9 5.77 36.61 -43.61
C LYS A 9 5.36 35.16 -43.27
N LYS A 10 4.98 34.35 -44.26
CA LYS A 10 4.63 32.92 -44.08
C LYS A 10 5.84 32.02 -43.77
N SER A 11 7.02 32.35 -44.29
CA SER A 11 8.27 31.61 -44.00
C SER A 11 8.70 31.82 -42.53
N LEU A 12 8.49 33.04 -42.02
CA LEU A 12 8.79 33.37 -40.63
C LEU A 12 7.83 32.70 -39.64
N SER A 13 6.55 32.48 -40.00
CA SER A 13 5.62 31.73 -39.16
C SER A 13 5.97 30.24 -39.12
N LEU A 14 6.43 29.65 -40.23
CA LEU A 14 6.83 28.23 -40.27
C LEU A 14 8.06 27.95 -39.40
N LEU A 15 9.04 28.85 -39.38
CA LEU A 15 10.18 28.73 -38.48
C LEU A 15 9.80 28.81 -37.01
N LYS A 16 8.80 29.62 -36.64
CA LYS A 16 8.28 29.69 -35.28
C LYS A 16 7.60 28.39 -34.87
N TYR A 17 6.82 27.77 -35.75
CA TYR A 17 6.19 26.47 -35.48
C TYR A 17 7.23 25.35 -35.41
N ALA A 18 8.25 25.36 -36.27
CA ALA A 18 9.36 24.41 -36.20
C ALA A 18 10.16 24.57 -34.89
N ALA A 19 10.44 25.82 -34.48
CA ALA A 19 11.09 26.11 -33.20
C ALA A 19 10.22 25.68 -32.01
N PHE A 20 8.90 25.90 -32.07
CA PHE A 20 7.95 25.45 -31.05
C PHE A 20 7.88 23.92 -30.98
N PHE A 21 7.88 23.24 -32.13
CA PHE A 21 7.88 21.77 -32.22
C PHE A 21 9.19 21.17 -31.67
N ILE A 22 10.34 21.76 -32.01
CA ILE A 22 11.66 21.36 -31.46
C ILE A 22 11.73 21.62 -29.96
N LEU A 23 11.18 22.74 -29.47
CA LEU A 23 11.09 23.04 -28.04
C LEU A 23 10.26 21.99 -27.29
N ASN A 24 9.12 21.57 -27.85
CA ASN A 24 8.29 20.51 -27.27
C ASN A 24 9.02 19.16 -27.29
N ILE A 25 9.68 18.77 -28.39
CA ILE A 25 10.47 17.54 -28.46
C ILE A 25 11.61 17.53 -27.42
N ALA A 26 12.30 18.66 -27.24
CA ALA A 26 13.37 18.79 -26.25
C ALA A 26 12.86 18.70 -24.80
N LEU A 27 11.64 19.19 -24.53
CA LEU A 27 10.96 19.00 -23.24
C LEU A 27 10.56 17.54 -23.02
N PHE A 28 10.25 16.79 -24.08
CA PHE A 28 9.82 15.38 -23.98
C PHE A 28 11.01 14.42 -23.83
N HIS A 29 12.23 14.82 -24.23
CA HIS A 29 13.44 14.01 -24.10
C HIS A 29 13.99 13.89 -22.66
N ARG A 30 13.44 14.63 -21.69
CA ARG A 30 13.82 14.55 -20.25
C ARG A 30 13.12 13.41 -19.50
N ALA A 31 12.42 12.53 -20.21
CA ALA A 31 11.58 11.47 -19.62
C ALA A 31 12.18 10.06 -19.72
N SER A 32 13.49 9.91 -19.92
CA SER A 32 14.18 8.63 -19.66
C SER A 32 14.92 8.71 -18.34
N ALA A 33 14.15 8.78 -17.25
CA ALA A 33 14.65 8.39 -15.95
C ALA A 33 14.88 6.87 -16.01
N GLN A 34 16.12 6.47 -15.77
CA GLN A 34 16.52 5.10 -15.57
C GLN A 34 15.59 4.47 -14.55
N SER A 35 14.76 3.53 -14.98
CA SER A 35 13.91 2.76 -14.09
C SER A 35 14.79 1.77 -13.33
N GLU A 36 15.51 2.26 -12.33
CA GLU A 36 15.77 1.43 -11.16
C GLU A 36 14.41 0.94 -10.68
N ILE A 37 14.24 -0.37 -10.59
CA ILE A 37 13.09 -0.94 -9.88
C ILE A 37 13.35 -0.59 -8.42
N ASP A 38 12.88 0.58 -8.01
CA ASP A 38 12.79 0.94 -6.60
C ASP A 38 12.02 -0.18 -5.93
N ASN A 39 12.64 -0.80 -4.92
CA ASN A 39 11.97 -1.83 -4.15
C ASN A 39 10.71 -1.19 -3.57
N PRO A 40 9.50 -1.60 -3.97
CA PRO A 40 8.26 -0.95 -3.52
C PRO A 40 8.01 -1.15 -2.01
N VAL A 41 8.78 -2.04 -1.37
CA VAL A 41 8.80 -2.26 0.08
C VAL A 41 9.96 -1.52 0.76
N ASP A 42 10.89 -0.95 -0.01
CA ASP A 42 12.04 -0.14 0.44
C ASP A 42 12.76 -0.75 1.66
N SER A 43 13.13 -2.02 1.54
CA SER A 43 13.72 -2.79 2.63
C SER A 43 15.11 -3.26 2.24
N GLY A 44 16.13 -2.82 2.99
CA GLY A 44 17.53 -3.20 2.73
C GLY A 44 17.93 -4.53 3.37
N THR A 45 17.13 -5.04 4.31
CA THR A 45 17.42 -6.28 5.07
C THR A 45 16.19 -7.16 5.26
N PHE A 46 16.40 -8.45 5.52
CA PHE A 46 15.31 -9.40 5.82
C PHE A 46 14.50 -8.99 7.07
N GLY A 47 15.16 -8.47 8.12
CA GLY A 47 14.47 -8.00 9.32
C GLY A 47 13.56 -6.80 9.05
N GLU A 48 14.00 -5.87 8.19
CA GLU A 48 13.20 -4.72 7.79
C GLU A 48 11.99 -5.12 6.94
N LEU A 49 12.13 -6.11 6.04
CA LEU A 49 11.00 -6.70 5.33
C LEU A 49 9.94 -7.25 6.28
N ILE A 50 10.34 -8.07 7.24
CA ILE A 50 9.41 -8.68 8.21
C ILE A 50 8.71 -7.60 9.03
N THR A 51 9.42 -6.55 9.44
CA THR A 51 8.86 -5.43 10.21
C THR A 51 7.82 -4.66 9.40
N LYS A 52 8.11 -4.35 8.13
CA LYS A 52 7.18 -3.65 7.24
C LYS A 52 5.94 -4.50 6.93
N ILE A 53 6.11 -5.80 6.68
CA ILE A 53 4.99 -6.72 6.49
C ILE A 53 4.13 -6.80 7.76
N ALA A 54 4.74 -6.93 8.94
CA ALA A 54 4.01 -6.95 10.21
C ALA A 54 3.23 -5.64 10.45
N ALA A 55 3.79 -4.49 10.09
CA ALA A 55 3.13 -3.20 10.18
C ALA A 55 1.88 -3.13 9.28
N ILE A 56 2.02 -3.54 8.01
CA ILE A 56 0.89 -3.59 7.06
C ILE A 56 -0.20 -4.54 7.55
N ILE A 57 0.18 -5.75 8.00
CA ILE A 57 -0.78 -6.72 8.54
C ILE A 57 -1.52 -6.12 9.73
N THR A 58 -0.81 -5.51 10.67
CA THR A 58 -1.43 -4.93 11.88
C THR A 58 -2.39 -3.80 11.52
N GLN A 59 -2.01 -2.93 10.58
CA GLN A 59 -2.83 -1.80 10.13
C GLN A 59 -4.12 -2.25 9.44
N VAL A 60 -4.07 -3.34 8.65
CA VAL A 60 -5.24 -3.88 7.94
C VAL A 60 -6.11 -4.76 8.84
N THR A 61 -5.50 -5.47 9.78
CA THR A 61 -6.23 -6.46 10.60
C THR A 61 -7.17 -5.81 11.60
N LEU A 62 -6.81 -4.66 12.17
CA LEU A 62 -7.68 -3.94 13.11
C LEU A 62 -9.07 -3.59 12.51
N PRO A 63 -9.17 -2.89 11.36
CA PRO A 63 -10.47 -2.62 10.75
C PRO A 63 -11.16 -3.90 10.26
N LEU A 64 -10.40 -4.92 9.85
CA LEU A 64 -10.94 -6.21 9.43
C LEU A 64 -11.65 -6.96 10.57
N VAL A 65 -11.06 -6.97 11.77
CA VAL A 65 -11.68 -7.56 12.97
C VAL A 65 -12.99 -6.87 13.29
N ILE A 66 -13.01 -5.52 13.27
CA ILE A 66 -14.23 -4.74 13.53
C ILE A 66 -15.32 -5.10 12.51
N LEU A 67 -14.97 -5.17 11.22
CA LEU A 67 -15.90 -5.53 10.16
C LEU A 67 -16.51 -6.92 10.38
N PHE A 68 -15.69 -7.92 10.69
CA PHE A 68 -16.20 -9.28 10.91
C PHE A 68 -17.02 -9.40 12.20
N LEU A 69 -16.70 -8.61 13.23
CA LEU A 69 -17.49 -8.56 14.45
C LEU A 69 -18.90 -8.00 14.17
N ILE A 70 -18.98 -6.91 13.40
CA ILE A 70 -20.25 -6.32 12.95
C ILE A 70 -21.02 -7.32 12.09
N LEU A 71 -20.35 -8.00 11.16
CA LEU A 71 -20.98 -8.98 10.26
C LEU A 71 -21.55 -10.17 11.03
N ALA A 72 -20.79 -10.71 11.99
CA ALA A 72 -21.28 -11.76 12.88
C ALA A 72 -22.47 -11.27 13.73
N GLY A 73 -22.37 -10.07 14.30
CA GLY A 73 -23.44 -9.44 15.07
C GLY A 73 -24.73 -9.27 14.25
N ALA A 74 -24.62 -8.77 13.03
CA ALA A 74 -25.74 -8.65 12.10
C ALA A 74 -26.36 -10.02 11.80
N MET A 75 -25.56 -11.06 11.55
CA MET A 75 -26.09 -12.41 11.31
C MET A 75 -26.81 -12.99 12.54
N PHE A 76 -26.38 -12.66 13.77
CA PHE A 76 -27.11 -13.06 14.98
C PHE A 76 -28.48 -12.37 15.08
N VAL A 77 -28.56 -11.10 14.72
CA VAL A 77 -29.80 -10.31 14.79
C VAL A 77 -30.76 -10.66 13.67
N PHE A 78 -30.28 -10.83 12.43
CA PHE A 78 -31.13 -11.10 11.26
C PHE A 78 -31.40 -12.60 11.04
N GLY A 79 -30.51 -13.49 11.50
CA GLY A 79 -30.65 -14.94 11.33
C GLY A 79 -31.57 -15.63 12.32
N ARG A 80 -32.38 -14.88 13.06
CA ARG A 80 -33.37 -15.43 14.00
C ARG A 80 -34.36 -16.31 13.23
N GLY A 81 -34.53 -17.56 13.68
CA GLY A 81 -35.37 -18.57 13.02
C GLY A 81 -34.67 -19.42 11.96
N ASN A 82 -33.41 -19.12 11.60
CA ASN A 82 -32.61 -19.97 10.72
C ASN A 82 -31.39 -20.55 11.48
N PRO A 83 -31.44 -21.83 11.90
CA PRO A 83 -30.37 -22.44 12.68
C PRO A 83 -29.04 -22.49 11.92
N GLN A 84 -29.08 -22.59 10.59
CA GLN A 84 -27.89 -22.66 9.76
C GLN A 84 -27.18 -21.30 9.68
N GLN A 85 -27.93 -20.20 9.60
CA GLN A 85 -27.37 -18.84 9.62
C GLN A 85 -26.79 -18.52 10.99
N LEU A 86 -27.45 -18.96 12.07
CA LEU A 86 -26.96 -18.80 13.43
C LEU A 86 -25.67 -19.59 13.69
N ALA A 87 -25.56 -20.81 13.14
CA ALA A 87 -24.33 -21.60 13.21
C ALA A 87 -23.17 -20.88 12.49
N ARG A 88 -23.41 -20.33 11.29
CA ARG A 88 -22.41 -19.54 10.57
C ARG A 88 -21.99 -18.29 11.35
N ALA A 89 -22.93 -17.56 11.95
CA ALA A 89 -22.64 -16.39 12.78
C ALA A 89 -21.68 -16.73 13.93
N LYS A 90 -21.91 -17.86 14.62
CA LYS A 90 -21.02 -18.36 15.68
C LYS A 90 -19.63 -18.68 15.16
N THR A 91 -19.53 -19.36 14.02
CA THR A 91 -18.24 -19.68 13.42
C THR A 91 -17.46 -18.41 13.10
N ILE A 92 -18.07 -17.45 12.41
CA ILE A 92 -17.42 -16.17 12.08
C ILE A 92 -17.00 -15.45 13.35
N PHE A 93 -17.87 -15.38 14.35
CA PHE A 93 -17.56 -14.76 15.64
C PHE A 93 -16.33 -15.39 16.32
N TRP A 94 -16.29 -16.72 16.45
CA TRP A 94 -15.18 -17.40 17.09
C TRP A 94 -13.87 -17.23 16.33
N TRP A 95 -13.88 -17.35 15.00
CA TRP A 95 -12.69 -17.09 14.19
C TRP A 95 -12.21 -15.64 14.32
N THR A 96 -13.13 -14.68 14.43
CA THR A 96 -12.80 -13.27 14.66
C THR A 96 -12.17 -13.05 16.02
N VAL A 97 -12.72 -13.67 17.08
CA VAL A 97 -12.19 -13.58 18.45
C VAL A 97 -10.80 -14.22 18.54
N ILE A 98 -10.61 -15.39 17.93
CA ILE A 98 -9.30 -16.06 17.88
C ILE A 98 -8.29 -15.19 17.13
N GLY A 99 -8.67 -14.64 15.98
CA GLY A 99 -7.81 -13.71 15.23
C GLY A 99 -7.40 -12.49 16.06
N ALA A 100 -8.35 -11.86 16.74
CA ALA A 100 -8.06 -10.74 17.65
C ALA A 100 -7.15 -11.15 18.82
N ALA A 101 -7.38 -12.32 19.41
CA ALA A 101 -6.57 -12.85 20.50
C ALA A 101 -5.12 -13.12 20.07
N ILE A 102 -4.89 -13.58 18.83
CA ILE A 102 -3.54 -13.79 18.29
C ILE A 102 -2.77 -12.47 18.19
N ILE A 103 -3.41 -11.40 17.73
CA ILE A 103 -2.77 -10.08 17.60
C ILE A 103 -2.30 -9.57 18.97
N VAL A 104 -3.19 -9.64 19.96
CA VAL A 104 -2.88 -9.23 21.33
C VAL A 104 -1.83 -10.16 21.95
N GLY A 105 -1.99 -11.47 21.76
CA GLY A 105 -1.10 -12.50 22.28
C GLY A 105 0.32 -12.38 21.75
N ALA A 106 0.50 -12.02 20.48
CA ALA A 106 1.82 -11.81 19.89
C ALA A 106 2.61 -10.71 20.64
N TRP A 107 1.94 -9.60 20.99
CA TRP A 107 2.57 -8.52 21.75
C TRP A 107 2.93 -8.93 23.18
N PHE A 108 2.03 -9.66 23.85
CA PHE A 108 2.30 -10.21 25.19
C PHE A 108 3.50 -11.16 25.20
N ILE A 109 3.61 -12.05 24.21
CA ILE A 109 4.73 -12.99 24.10
C ILE A 109 6.03 -12.23 23.85
N ALA A 110 6.02 -11.20 22.99
CA ALA A 110 7.20 -10.38 22.73
C ALA A 110 7.73 -9.70 24.01
N ILE A 111 6.84 -9.12 24.81
CA ILE A 111 7.20 -8.52 26.10
C ILE A 111 7.76 -9.56 27.07
N ALA A 112 7.14 -10.74 27.15
CA ALA A 112 7.59 -11.81 28.03
C ALA A 112 9.03 -12.25 27.71
N ILE A 113 9.36 -12.35 26.42
CA ILE A 113 10.71 -12.72 25.97
C ILE A 113 11.72 -11.60 26.25
N ASP A 114 11.37 -10.33 26.00
CA ASP A 114 12.26 -9.19 26.29
C ASP A 114 12.59 -9.11 27.79
N ASN A 115 11.57 -9.23 28.64
CA ASN A 115 11.73 -9.25 30.09
C ASN A 115 12.62 -10.41 30.56
N PHE A 116 12.41 -11.61 30.00
CA PHE A 116 13.22 -12.78 30.31
C PHE A 116 14.69 -12.58 29.90
N GLY A 117 14.95 -11.99 28.73
CA GLY A 117 16.32 -11.69 28.28
C GLY A 117 17.04 -10.71 29.19
N ARG A 118 16.35 -9.63 29.61
CA ARG A 118 16.91 -8.65 30.56
C ARG A 118 17.26 -9.27 31.90
N ALA A 119 16.39 -10.15 32.42
CA ALA A 119 16.61 -10.83 33.70
C ALA A 119 17.82 -11.77 33.72
N LEU A 120 18.33 -12.21 32.56
CA LEU A 120 19.54 -13.03 32.45
C LEU A 120 20.82 -12.20 32.22
N SER A 121 20.68 -10.92 31.86
CA SER A 121 21.81 -10.01 31.63
C SER A 121 22.23 -9.22 32.88
N GLU A 122 21.47 -9.33 33.96
CA GLU A 122 21.83 -8.87 35.32
C GLU A 122 22.40 -10.02 36.15
#